data_AF-A0A2K0U696-F1
#
_entry.id   AF-A0A2K0U696-F1
#
_cell.length_a   1.000
_cell.length_b   1.000
_cell.length_c   1.000
_cell.angle_alpha   90.00
_cell.angle_beta   90.00
_cell.angle_gamma   90.00
#
_symmetry.space_group_name_H-M   'P 1'
#
loop_
_entity.id
_entity.type
_entity.pdbx_description
1 polymer ?
#
loop_
_entity_poly.entity_id
_entity_poly.type
_entity_poly.pdbx_seq_one_letter_code
_entity_poly.pdbx_strand_id
1 'polypeptide(L)'
;MGHEYVELKNTHAAIESYRRAVDVNRRDYRAWYGLGQTYEMLEMHTYSLWYYKKAAGLRPWDGKMWMAVGSCLQKMGRERDGIKALKRALLADAYYDVGSSFGSGGDLLGARGATGQMDPEILLQIATMYDQLGEEEEAKAYMELCMAQEDGGPAAAGNLGESVRIHNDSPGGSDGYHDRDDANAEGNAEGTGVTAATSKARMWLAKFAMRTADYTTANRLAAELCQDGVEVEEAKALAREVRSRLEASGMLGPAG
;
A
#
# COMPACT_ATOMS: atom_id res chain seq x y z
N MET A 1 -19.89 21.32 -5.35
CA MET A 1 -20.55 21.02 -6.64
C MET A 1 -20.10 19.69 -7.24
N GLY A 2 -18.92 19.55 -7.85
CA GLY A 2 -18.51 18.27 -8.48
C GLY A 2 -18.51 17.07 -7.53
N HIS A 3 -17.89 17.20 -6.36
CA HIS A 3 -17.81 16.14 -5.34
C HIS A 3 -19.18 15.75 -4.76
N GLU A 4 -20.04 16.75 -4.56
CA GLU A 4 -21.41 16.57 -4.06
C GLU A 4 -22.28 15.75 -5.03
N TYR A 5 -22.13 15.95 -6.34
CA TYR A 5 -22.82 15.11 -7.32
C TYR A 5 -22.31 13.66 -7.33
N VAL A 6 -21.04 13.43 -7.00
CA VAL A 6 -20.48 12.07 -6.84
C VAL A 6 -21.12 11.39 -5.63
N GLU A 7 -21.23 12.08 -4.51
CA GLU A 7 -21.89 11.57 -3.29
C GLU A 7 -23.36 11.24 -3.52
N LEU A 8 -24.06 12.08 -4.31
CA LEU A 8 -25.43 11.86 -4.73
C LEU A 8 -25.58 10.80 -5.85
N LYS A 9 -24.49 10.15 -6.28
CA LYS A 9 -24.43 9.19 -7.40
C LYS A 9 -24.98 9.73 -8.72
N ASN A 10 -25.05 11.06 -8.86
CA ASN A 10 -25.43 11.70 -10.10
C ASN A 10 -24.19 11.89 -10.97
N THR A 11 -23.76 10.80 -11.60
CA THR A 11 -22.53 10.73 -12.39
C THR A 11 -22.54 11.68 -13.58
N HIS A 12 -23.70 11.92 -14.21
CA HIS A 12 -23.82 12.83 -15.35
C HIS A 12 -23.53 14.28 -14.96
N ALA A 13 -24.18 14.79 -13.91
CA ALA A 13 -23.96 16.15 -13.42
C ALA A 13 -22.54 16.33 -12.84
N ALA A 14 -21.97 15.27 -12.23
CA ALA A 14 -20.60 15.27 -11.74
C ALA A 14 -19.59 15.43 -12.89
N ILE A 15 -19.72 14.63 -13.96
CA ILE A 15 -18.84 14.72 -15.14
C ILE A 15 -18.92 16.11 -15.77
N GLU A 16 -20.12 16.66 -15.95
CA GLU A 16 -20.29 17.99 -16.54
C GLU A 16 -19.61 19.06 -15.68
N SER A 17 -19.82 19.00 -14.35
CA SER A 17 -19.22 19.93 -13.40
C SER A 17 -17.69 19.88 -13.42
N TYR A 18 -17.11 18.67 -13.40
CA TYR A 18 -15.65 18.53 -13.44
C TYR A 18 -15.05 18.88 -14.80
N ARG A 19 -15.74 18.63 -15.92
CA ARG A 19 -15.29 19.08 -17.24
C ARG A 19 -15.19 20.59 -17.31
N ARG A 20 -16.23 21.31 -16.84
CA ARG A 20 -16.17 22.77 -16.73
C ARG A 20 -15.01 23.23 -15.85
N ALA A 21 -14.74 22.55 -14.74
CA ALA A 21 -13.60 22.87 -13.86
C ALA A 21 -12.25 22.70 -14.58
N VAL A 22 -12.08 21.63 -15.36
CA VAL A 22 -10.88 21.40 -16.18
C VAL A 22 -10.74 22.47 -17.28
N ASP A 23 -11.85 22.89 -17.90
CA ASP A 23 -11.83 23.91 -18.94
C ASP A 23 -11.44 25.28 -18.39
N VAL A 24 -11.87 25.61 -17.17
CA VAL A 24 -11.47 26.83 -16.45
C VAL A 24 -10.01 26.76 -16.01
N ASN A 25 -9.59 25.64 -15.42
CA ASN A 25 -8.20 25.44 -14.97
C ASN A 25 -7.70 24.03 -15.31
N ARG A 26 -6.93 23.93 -16.40
CA ARG A 26 -6.32 22.67 -16.85
C ARG A 26 -5.26 22.11 -15.90
N ARG A 27 -4.74 22.92 -14.97
CA ARG A 27 -3.75 22.50 -13.96
C ARG A 27 -4.38 22.08 -12.63
N ASP A 28 -5.71 22.10 -12.50
CA ASP A 28 -6.37 21.63 -11.29
C ASP A 28 -6.43 20.09 -11.27
N TYR A 29 -5.49 19.48 -10.54
CA TYR A 29 -5.43 18.03 -10.37
C TYR A 29 -6.70 17.43 -9.73
N ARG A 30 -7.43 18.20 -8.91
CA ARG A 30 -8.65 17.71 -8.22
C ARG A 30 -9.78 17.48 -9.21
N ALA A 31 -9.90 18.33 -10.22
CA ALA A 31 -10.87 18.16 -11.28
C ALA A 31 -10.56 16.92 -12.15
N TRP A 32 -9.28 16.70 -12.48
CA TRP A 32 -8.83 15.49 -13.17
C TRP A 32 -9.08 14.22 -12.34
N TYR A 33 -8.77 14.27 -11.04
CA TYR A 33 -8.99 13.16 -10.12
C TYR A 33 -10.49 12.85 -9.97
N GLY A 34 -11.33 13.88 -9.81
CA GLY A 34 -12.79 13.75 -9.75
C GLY A 34 -13.41 13.16 -11.03
N LEU A 35 -12.86 13.49 -12.21
CA LEU A 35 -13.21 12.79 -13.45
C LEU A 35 -12.81 11.31 -13.39
N GLY A 36 -11.61 11.00 -12.90
CA GLY A 36 -11.18 9.61 -12.69
C GLY A 36 -12.15 8.81 -11.81
N GLN A 37 -12.57 9.39 -10.67
CA GLN A 37 -13.51 8.78 -9.73
C GLN A 37 -14.91 8.61 -10.32
N THR A 38 -15.43 9.61 -11.02
CA THR A 38 -16.74 9.52 -11.67
C THR A 38 -16.78 8.44 -12.75
N TYR A 39 -15.73 8.34 -13.58
CA TYR A 39 -15.64 7.27 -14.58
C TYR A 39 -15.38 5.89 -13.96
N GLU A 40 -14.71 5.83 -12.80
CA GLU A 40 -14.55 4.59 -12.04
C GLU A 40 -15.89 4.07 -11.50
N MET A 41 -16.75 4.97 -10.99
CA MET A 41 -18.10 4.65 -10.53
C MET A 41 -19.00 4.11 -11.66
N LEU A 42 -18.72 4.50 -12.90
CA LEU A 42 -19.37 3.99 -14.10
C LEU A 42 -18.73 2.69 -14.64
N GLU A 43 -17.77 2.12 -13.92
CA GLU A 43 -16.98 0.93 -14.33
C GLU A 43 -16.22 1.13 -15.66
N MET A 44 -16.05 2.38 -16.09
CA MET A 44 -15.31 2.75 -17.29
C MET A 44 -13.81 2.89 -16.98
N HIS A 45 -13.17 1.79 -16.60
CA HIS A 45 -11.80 1.79 -16.06
C HIS A 45 -10.75 2.37 -17.03
N THR A 46 -10.91 2.20 -18.34
CA THR A 46 -9.99 2.77 -19.34
C THR A 46 -9.99 4.31 -19.33
N TYR A 47 -11.17 4.91 -19.22
CA TYR A 47 -11.32 6.36 -19.10
C TYR A 47 -10.82 6.83 -17.75
N SER A 48 -11.23 6.15 -16.67
CA SER A 48 -10.78 6.44 -15.31
C SER A 48 -9.25 6.49 -15.21
N LEU A 49 -8.55 5.48 -15.75
CA LEU A 49 -7.09 5.41 -15.79
C LEU A 49 -6.47 6.61 -16.52
N TRP A 50 -7.07 7.04 -17.62
CA TRP A 50 -6.58 8.19 -18.38
C TRP A 50 -6.64 9.48 -17.55
N TYR A 51 -7.77 9.73 -16.88
CA TYR A 51 -7.95 10.90 -16.02
C TYR A 51 -7.06 10.84 -14.77
N TYR A 52 -6.93 9.67 -14.13
CA TYR A 52 -6.02 9.49 -13.00
C TYR A 52 -4.55 9.70 -13.38
N LYS A 53 -4.11 9.23 -14.55
CA LYS A 53 -2.75 9.51 -15.05
C LYS A 53 -2.51 11.00 -15.29
N LYS A 54 -3.52 11.75 -15.72
CA LYS A 54 -3.42 13.22 -15.83
C LYS A 54 -3.28 13.88 -14.47
N ALA A 55 -4.05 13.44 -13.47
CA ALA A 55 -3.91 13.93 -12.10
C ALA A 55 -2.52 13.62 -11.51
N ALA A 56 -2.04 12.37 -11.67
CA ALA A 56 -0.70 11.96 -11.24
C ALA A 56 0.43 12.71 -11.97
N GLY A 57 0.24 13.07 -13.24
CA GLY A 57 1.21 13.90 -13.98
C GLY A 57 1.32 15.33 -13.44
N LEU A 58 0.23 15.88 -12.87
CA LEU A 58 0.22 17.21 -12.24
C LEU A 58 0.79 17.17 -10.80
N ARG A 59 0.65 16.04 -10.12
CA ARG A 59 1.15 15.80 -8.76
C ARG A 59 1.95 14.49 -8.72
N PRO A 60 3.18 14.47 -9.27
CA PRO A 60 3.97 13.24 -9.39
C PRO A 60 4.46 12.68 -8.06
N TRP A 61 4.48 13.51 -7.01
CA TRP A 61 4.93 13.19 -5.65
C TRP A 61 3.77 13.01 -4.66
N ASP A 62 2.53 12.92 -5.14
CA ASP A 62 1.37 12.64 -4.28
C ASP A 62 1.03 11.15 -4.39
N GLY A 63 1.26 10.39 -3.31
CA GLY A 63 0.99 8.96 -3.24
C GLY A 63 -0.45 8.60 -3.57
N LYS A 64 -1.42 9.45 -3.21
CA LYS A 64 -2.85 9.22 -3.47
C LYS A 64 -3.18 9.15 -4.96
N MET A 65 -2.48 9.94 -5.78
CA MET A 65 -2.70 9.91 -7.23
C MET A 65 -2.21 8.59 -7.83
N TRP A 66 -1.07 8.09 -7.36
CA TRP A 66 -0.50 6.82 -7.83
C TRP A 66 -1.25 5.61 -7.29
N MET A 67 -1.79 5.69 -6.08
CA MET A 67 -2.73 4.69 -5.55
C MET A 67 -3.95 4.52 -6.45
N ALA A 68 -4.60 5.62 -6.85
CA ALA A 68 -5.75 5.55 -7.74
C ALA A 68 -5.42 4.95 -9.11
N VAL A 69 -4.24 5.27 -9.67
CA VAL A 69 -3.74 4.63 -10.90
C VAL A 69 -3.53 3.13 -10.70
N GLY A 70 -2.90 2.71 -9.59
CA GLY A 70 -2.64 1.32 -9.26
C GLY A 70 -3.92 0.49 -9.08
N SER A 71 -4.86 0.99 -8.29
CA SER A 71 -6.18 0.37 -8.08
C SER A 71 -6.98 0.26 -9.37
N CYS A 72 -6.94 1.28 -10.22
CA CYS A 72 -7.61 1.23 -11.53
C CYS A 72 -6.98 0.16 -12.44
N LEU A 73 -5.66 0.05 -12.46
CA LEU A 73 -4.94 -0.99 -13.22
C LEU A 73 -5.23 -2.39 -12.69
N GLN A 74 -5.40 -2.56 -11.37
CA GLN A 74 -5.85 -3.82 -10.78
C GLN A 74 -7.19 -4.26 -11.34
N LYS A 75 -8.18 -3.36 -11.33
CA LYS A 75 -9.54 -3.63 -11.83
C LYS A 75 -9.56 -3.97 -13.32
N MET A 76 -8.53 -3.55 -14.06
CA MET A 76 -8.35 -3.88 -15.48
C MET A 76 -7.60 -5.21 -15.71
N GLY A 77 -7.19 -5.95 -14.67
CA GLY A 77 -6.37 -7.16 -14.80
C GLY A 77 -4.97 -6.87 -15.34
N ARG A 78 -4.42 -5.68 -15.03
CA ARG A 78 -3.06 -5.28 -15.41
C ARG A 78 -2.18 -5.23 -14.17
N GLU A 79 -2.00 -6.38 -13.53
CA GLU A 79 -1.37 -6.49 -12.20
C GLU A 79 0.04 -5.90 -12.20
N ARG A 80 0.89 -6.26 -13.19
CA ARG A 80 2.27 -5.78 -13.27
C ARG A 80 2.40 -4.25 -13.36
N ASP A 81 1.50 -3.61 -14.10
CA ASP A 81 1.49 -2.15 -14.20
C ASP A 81 0.92 -1.50 -12.94
N GLY A 82 -0.09 -2.14 -12.33
CA GLY A 82 -0.67 -1.75 -11.05
C GLY A 82 0.38 -1.75 -9.94
N ILE A 83 1.15 -2.84 -9.82
CA ILE A 83 2.26 -2.98 -8.87
C ILE A 83 3.26 -1.84 -9.05
N LYS A 84 3.66 -1.51 -10.27
CA LYS A 84 4.60 -0.40 -10.52
C LYS A 84 4.04 0.94 -10.05
N ALA A 85 2.75 1.19 -10.28
CA ALA A 85 2.09 2.41 -9.82
C ALA A 85 2.00 2.47 -8.29
N LEU A 86 1.64 1.36 -7.62
CA LEU A 86 1.57 1.29 -6.16
C LEU A 86 2.95 1.41 -5.49
N LYS A 87 4.00 0.79 -6.05
CA LYS A 87 5.38 1.02 -5.58
C LYS A 87 5.77 2.49 -5.69
N ARG A 88 5.32 3.18 -6.74
CA ARG A 88 5.54 4.62 -6.88
C ARG A 88 4.75 5.44 -5.84
N ALA A 89 3.56 4.99 -5.44
CA ALA A 89 2.81 5.61 -4.35
C ALA A 89 3.59 5.54 -3.03
N LEU A 90 4.11 4.36 -2.67
CA LEU A 90 4.94 4.17 -1.48
C LEU A 90 6.19 5.07 -1.46
N LEU A 91 6.85 5.22 -2.63
CA LEU A 91 7.99 6.11 -2.75
C LEU A 91 7.59 7.59 -2.62
N ALA A 92 6.48 7.99 -3.23
CA ALA A 92 6.01 9.37 -3.20
C ALA A 92 5.77 9.86 -1.75
N ASP A 93 5.18 9.00 -0.91
CA ASP A 93 4.95 9.32 0.50
C ASP A 93 6.28 9.44 1.28
N ALA A 94 7.25 8.57 0.99
CA ALA A 94 8.61 8.66 1.56
C ALA A 94 9.37 9.92 1.12
N TYR A 95 9.19 10.38 -0.12
CA TYR A 95 9.78 11.63 -0.61
C TYR A 95 9.16 12.88 0.05
N TYR A 96 7.88 12.82 0.42
CA TYR A 96 7.22 13.92 1.13
C TYR A 96 7.73 14.05 2.57
N ASP A 97 8.01 12.92 3.24
CA ASP A 97 8.60 12.88 4.58
C ASP A 97 10.03 13.46 4.58
N VAL A 98 10.86 13.04 3.62
CA VAL A 98 12.24 13.52 3.46
C VAL A 98 12.32 14.98 2.94
N GLY A 99 11.28 15.47 2.25
CA GLY A 99 11.19 16.85 1.78
C GLY A 99 11.17 17.90 2.92
N SER A 100 10.85 17.48 4.14
CA SER A 100 10.92 18.27 5.38
C SER A 100 12.36 18.41 5.92
N SER A 101 13.28 17.57 5.45
CA SER A 101 14.64 17.42 5.97
C SER A 101 15.71 17.56 4.86
N PHE A 102 15.51 18.51 3.94
CA PHE A 102 16.53 18.83 2.93
C PHE A 102 17.60 19.75 3.51
N GLY A 103 18.42 19.17 4.39
CA GLY A 103 19.48 19.85 5.13
C GLY A 103 20.75 19.03 5.29
N SER A 104 21.01 17.99 4.49
CA SER A 104 22.37 17.44 4.36
C SER A 104 22.47 16.52 3.14
N GLY A 105 23.39 16.82 2.23
CA GLY A 105 23.67 16.00 1.05
C GLY A 105 24.34 14.67 1.43
N GLY A 106 23.54 13.63 1.63
CA GLY A 106 23.99 12.26 1.83
C GLY A 106 23.05 11.27 1.16
N ASP A 107 23.63 10.35 0.38
CA ASP A 107 23.02 9.21 -0.33
C ASP A 107 21.49 9.02 -0.24
N LEU A 108 20.82 9.14 -1.40
CA LEU A 108 19.43 8.68 -1.65
C LEU A 108 19.21 7.19 -1.30
N LEU A 109 20.28 6.40 -1.21
CA LEU A 109 20.25 5.00 -0.75
C LEU A 109 20.38 4.85 0.78
N GLY A 110 20.99 5.83 1.47
CA GLY A 110 21.18 5.86 2.93
C GLY A 110 19.99 6.46 3.69
N ALA A 111 19.18 7.29 3.03
CA ALA A 111 17.91 7.79 3.56
C ALA A 111 16.86 6.69 3.80
N ARG A 112 17.12 5.46 3.36
CA ARG A 112 16.31 4.27 3.68
C ARG A 112 16.42 3.86 5.16
N GLY A 113 17.34 4.46 5.90
CA GLY A 113 17.55 4.26 7.35
C GLY A 113 16.82 5.28 8.23
N ALA A 114 16.15 6.28 7.67
CA ALA A 114 15.39 7.27 8.42
C ALA A 114 13.97 7.33 7.87
N THR A 115 13.06 6.65 8.59
CA THR A 115 11.59 6.78 8.51
C THR A 115 10.96 6.40 7.15
N GLY A 116 9.74 5.89 7.05
CA GLY A 116 8.66 5.84 8.01
C GLY A 116 7.67 4.75 7.58
N GLN A 117 6.63 4.61 8.38
CA GLN A 117 5.54 3.69 8.13
C GLN A 117 5.05 3.77 6.69
N MET A 118 5.07 2.63 6.01
CA MET A 118 4.42 2.48 4.71
C MET A 118 2.95 2.19 4.95
N ASP A 119 2.07 2.74 4.11
CA ASP A 119 0.64 2.45 4.19
C ASP A 119 0.40 0.92 4.07
N PRO A 120 -0.06 0.25 5.14
CA PRO A 120 -0.28 -1.20 5.14
C PRO A 120 -1.29 -1.64 4.08
N GLU A 121 -2.24 -0.76 3.70
CA GLU A 121 -3.24 -1.07 2.68
C GLU A 121 -2.58 -1.19 1.29
N ILE A 122 -1.64 -0.30 0.97
CA ILE A 122 -0.89 -0.35 -0.30
C ILE A 122 -0.01 -1.59 -0.33
N LEU A 123 0.65 -1.93 0.79
CA LEU A 123 1.48 -3.13 0.90
C LEU A 123 0.67 -4.40 0.69
N LEU A 124 -0.49 -4.50 1.35
CA LEU A 124 -1.43 -5.61 1.15
C LEU A 124 -1.89 -5.67 -0.31
N GLN A 125 -2.23 -4.54 -0.92
CA GLN A 125 -2.68 -4.51 -2.31
C GLN A 125 -1.60 -5.02 -3.28
N ILE A 126 -0.34 -4.59 -3.11
CA ILE A 126 0.79 -5.11 -3.89
C ILE A 126 0.95 -6.62 -3.67
N ALA A 127 0.90 -7.09 -2.42
CA ALA A 127 1.02 -8.50 -2.10
C ALA A 127 -0.06 -9.35 -2.78
N THR A 128 -1.32 -8.90 -2.75
CA THR A 128 -2.43 -9.60 -3.43
C THR A 128 -2.28 -9.66 -4.94
N MET A 129 -1.67 -8.65 -5.56
CA MET A 129 -1.37 -8.67 -7.00
C MET A 129 -0.27 -9.67 -7.34
N TYR A 130 0.78 -9.77 -6.52
CA TYR A 130 1.82 -10.79 -6.69
C TYR A 130 1.28 -12.21 -6.50
N ASP A 131 0.40 -12.40 -5.51
CA ASP A 131 -0.31 -13.67 -5.27
C ASP A 131 -1.15 -14.07 -6.50
N GLN A 132 -1.87 -13.13 -7.11
CA GLN A 132 -2.63 -13.36 -8.35
C GLN A 132 -1.74 -13.72 -9.55
N LEU A 133 -0.49 -13.23 -9.58
CA LEU A 133 0.50 -13.59 -10.59
C LEU A 133 1.17 -14.94 -10.34
N GLY A 134 0.96 -15.57 -9.17
CA GLY A 134 1.65 -16.77 -8.74
C GLY A 134 3.11 -16.53 -8.29
N GLU A 135 3.49 -15.27 -8.09
CA GLU A 135 4.80 -14.84 -7.60
C GLU A 135 4.77 -14.86 -6.05
N GLU A 136 4.76 -16.07 -5.48
CA GLU A 136 4.48 -16.32 -4.06
C GLU A 136 5.57 -15.79 -3.12
N GLU A 137 6.84 -15.77 -3.56
CA GLU A 137 7.94 -15.25 -2.75
C GLU A 137 7.84 -13.73 -2.57
N GLU A 138 7.51 -13.02 -3.66
CA GLU A 138 7.24 -11.59 -3.65
C GLU A 138 6.00 -11.27 -2.82
N ALA A 139 4.92 -12.04 -2.99
CA ALA A 139 3.71 -11.89 -2.19
C ALA A 139 4.03 -12.02 -0.70
N LYS A 140 4.78 -13.07 -0.31
CA LYS A 140 5.22 -13.28 1.07
C LYS A 140 6.03 -12.10 1.61
N ALA A 141 7.01 -11.61 0.85
CA ALA A 141 7.86 -10.50 1.27
C ALA A 141 7.03 -9.23 1.54
N TYR A 142 6.04 -8.92 0.71
CA TYR A 142 5.14 -7.78 0.93
C TYR A 142 4.16 -8.00 2.08
N MET A 143 3.69 -9.23 2.32
CA MET A 143 2.85 -9.56 3.49
C MET A 143 3.62 -9.41 4.81
N GLU A 144 4.87 -9.88 4.87
CA GLU A 144 5.74 -9.70 6.04
C GLU A 144 6.03 -8.22 6.29
N LEU A 145 6.28 -7.46 5.22
CA LEU A 145 6.47 -6.01 5.29
C LEU A 145 5.22 -5.28 5.79
N CYS A 146 4.02 -5.74 5.40
CA CYS A 146 2.74 -5.23 5.88
C CYS A 146 2.60 -5.46 7.39
N MET A 147 2.81 -6.69 7.87
CA MET A 147 2.75 -6.97 9.32
C MET A 147 3.79 -6.17 10.11
N ALA A 148 4.99 -5.97 9.57
CA ALA A 148 6.04 -5.20 10.24
C ALA A 148 5.65 -3.73 10.52
N GLN A 149 4.63 -3.19 9.85
CA GLN A 149 4.13 -1.83 10.12
C GLN A 149 3.41 -1.71 11.47
N GLU A 150 2.92 -2.82 12.04
CA GLU A 150 2.22 -2.82 13.33
C GLU A 150 3.13 -2.37 14.48
N ASP A 151 4.38 -2.81 14.47
CA ASP A 151 5.36 -2.60 15.55
C ASP A 151 6.16 -1.28 15.38
N GLY A 152 6.05 -0.61 14.22
CA GLY A 152 6.73 0.67 13.97
C GLY A 152 8.26 0.62 13.88
N GLY A 153 8.86 -0.57 13.75
CA GLY A 153 10.31 -0.76 13.76
C GLY A 153 11.02 -0.53 12.41
N PRO A 154 12.35 -0.29 12.39
CA PRO A 154 13.15 -0.05 11.18
C PRO A 154 13.38 -1.30 10.30
N ALA A 155 12.59 -2.37 10.47
CA ALA A 155 12.89 -3.71 9.95
C ALA A 155 12.65 -3.89 8.43
N ALA A 156 12.09 -2.89 7.74
CA ALA A 156 11.72 -2.97 6.32
C ALA A 156 12.86 -2.73 5.31
N ALA A 157 14.04 -2.28 5.77
CA ALA A 157 15.04 -1.70 4.86
C ALA A 157 15.92 -2.72 4.09
N GLY A 158 15.97 -3.99 4.51
CA GLY A 158 17.02 -4.94 4.08
C GLY A 158 16.88 -5.57 2.68
N ASN A 159 15.66 -5.90 2.22
CA ASN A 159 15.49 -6.84 1.08
C ASN A 159 15.01 -6.23 -0.25
N LEU A 160 14.79 -4.92 -0.32
CA LEU A 160 14.15 -4.27 -1.48
C LEU A 160 15.13 -3.48 -2.37
N GLY A 161 16.44 -3.72 -2.26
CA GLY A 161 17.46 -3.03 -3.07
C GLY A 161 17.43 -3.40 -4.57
N GLU A 162 17.07 -4.63 -4.90
CA GLU A 162 17.21 -5.16 -6.27
C GLU A 162 15.93 -4.95 -7.12
N SER A 163 14.75 -4.92 -6.50
CA SER A 163 13.44 -5.06 -7.17
C SER A 163 12.69 -3.73 -7.44
N VAL A 164 13.34 -2.58 -7.22
CA VAL A 164 12.76 -1.22 -7.38
C VAL A 164 13.61 -0.31 -8.29
N ARG A 165 14.30 -0.87 -9.28
CA ARG A 165 14.91 -0.06 -10.36
C ARG A 165 13.82 0.35 -11.37
N ILE A 166 13.10 1.44 -11.08
CA ILE A 166 12.26 2.09 -12.08
C ILE A 166 13.13 3.10 -12.84
N HIS A 167 13.38 2.85 -14.13
CA HIS A 167 14.07 3.80 -15.01
C HIS A 167 13.28 5.11 -15.06
N ASN A 168 13.89 6.18 -14.58
CA ASN A 168 13.30 7.52 -14.50
C ASN A 168 13.81 8.35 -15.68
N ASP A 169 13.01 8.49 -16.72
CA ASP A 169 13.24 9.45 -17.80
C ASP A 169 12.35 10.68 -17.58
N SER A 170 12.88 11.76 -17.00
CA SER A 170 12.61 13.16 -17.43
C SER A 170 13.20 14.23 -16.48
N PRO A 171 13.48 15.44 -17.01
CA PRO A 171 14.56 16.30 -16.54
C PRO A 171 14.13 17.31 -15.47
N GLY A 172 15.14 17.76 -14.73
CA GLY A 172 15.03 18.61 -13.55
C GLY A 172 14.52 20.03 -13.80
N GLY A 173 14.05 20.61 -12.71
CA GLY A 173 13.83 22.04 -12.52
C GLY A 173 13.94 22.32 -11.03
N SER A 174 15.04 22.97 -10.64
CA SER A 174 15.27 23.54 -9.32
C SER A 174 14.45 24.83 -9.18
N ASP A 175 13.85 25.06 -8.02
CA ASP A 175 13.77 26.40 -7.41
C ASP A 175 13.43 26.25 -5.92
N GLY A 176 14.26 26.89 -5.08
CA GLY A 176 14.24 26.75 -3.63
C GLY A 176 13.46 27.85 -2.92
N TYR A 177 13.10 27.58 -1.67
CA TYR A 177 12.88 28.57 -0.61
C TYR A 177 13.29 27.95 0.73
N HIS A 178 14.15 28.67 1.46
CA HIS A 178 14.52 28.41 2.85
C HIS A 178 13.49 29.04 3.79
N ASP A 179 13.12 28.36 4.86
CA ASP A 179 13.21 28.92 6.21
C ASP A 179 13.32 27.80 7.26
N ARG A 180 14.13 28.04 8.29
CA ARG A 180 14.42 27.10 9.39
C ARG A 180 13.42 27.30 10.51
N ASP A 181 13.05 26.22 11.19
CA ASP A 181 12.91 26.20 12.65
C ASP A 181 13.13 24.78 13.17
N ASP A 182 14.14 24.63 14.04
CA ASP A 182 14.52 23.42 14.73
C ASP A 182 13.47 23.02 15.76
N ALA A 183 12.98 21.78 15.68
CA ALA A 183 12.36 21.10 16.81
C ALA A 183 12.75 19.62 16.82
N ASN A 184 13.55 19.29 17.82
CA ASN A 184 13.96 17.97 18.27
C ASN A 184 12.79 16.95 18.20
N ALA A 185 12.79 16.09 17.18
CA ALA A 185 11.84 14.99 17.04
C ALA A 185 12.57 13.65 17.26
N GLU A 186 12.83 13.32 18.52
CA GLU A 186 12.91 11.91 18.93
C GLU A 186 11.50 11.31 18.81
N GLY A 187 11.07 11.11 17.56
CA GLY A 187 9.81 10.47 17.22
C GLY A 187 9.95 8.99 17.48
N ASN A 188 9.48 8.53 18.64
CA ASN A 188 9.13 7.14 18.83
C ASN A 188 8.10 6.81 17.75
N ALA A 189 8.51 6.13 16.67
CA ALA A 189 7.64 5.86 15.53
C ALA A 189 6.59 4.83 15.95
N GLU A 190 5.51 5.30 16.59
CA GLU A 190 4.38 4.49 17.03
C GLU A 190 3.76 3.80 15.83
N GLY A 191 4.01 2.49 15.66
CA GLY A 191 3.47 1.66 14.58
C GLY A 191 1.98 1.85 14.34
N THR A 192 1.48 1.43 13.18
CA THR A 192 0.06 1.64 12.81
C THR A 192 -0.93 0.89 13.72
N GLY A 193 -0.41 0.06 14.62
CA GLY A 193 -1.17 -0.93 15.36
C GLY A 193 -1.76 -1.99 14.42
N VAL A 194 -2.55 -2.89 15.00
CA VAL A 194 -3.28 -3.92 14.23
C VAL A 194 -4.36 -3.23 13.40
N THR A 195 -4.27 -3.37 12.08
CA THR A 195 -5.26 -2.88 11.12
C THR A 195 -5.88 -4.04 10.36
N ALA A 196 -7.00 -3.79 9.66
CA ALA A 196 -7.60 -4.81 8.79
C ALA A 196 -6.61 -5.30 7.72
N ALA A 197 -5.69 -4.44 7.25
CA ALA A 197 -4.69 -4.81 6.27
C ALA A 197 -3.65 -5.76 6.85
N THR A 198 -3.15 -5.47 8.05
CA THR A 198 -2.11 -6.28 8.69
C THR A 198 -2.67 -7.61 9.20
N SER A 199 -3.91 -7.65 9.68
CA SER A 199 -4.61 -8.91 9.98
C SER A 199 -4.84 -9.78 8.74
N LYS A 200 -5.21 -9.20 7.59
CA LYS A 200 -5.33 -9.96 6.33
C LYS A 200 -3.98 -10.50 5.87
N ALA A 201 -2.91 -9.72 6.01
CA ALA A 201 -1.56 -10.18 5.72
C ALA A 201 -1.14 -11.35 6.63
N ARG A 202 -1.45 -11.25 7.94
CA ARG A 202 -1.25 -12.32 8.91
C ARG A 202 -2.02 -13.59 8.56
N MET A 203 -3.28 -13.46 8.15
CA MET A 203 -4.11 -14.59 7.68
C MET A 203 -3.48 -15.29 6.47
N TRP A 204 -3.02 -14.51 5.48
CA TRP A 204 -2.35 -15.07 4.31
C TRP A 204 -1.06 -15.80 4.71
N LEU A 205 -0.23 -15.21 5.57
CA LEU A 205 1.02 -15.82 6.03
C LEU A 205 0.79 -17.09 6.85
N ALA A 206 -0.25 -17.13 7.67
CA ALA A 206 -0.61 -18.33 8.42
C ALA A 206 -1.04 -19.47 7.48
N LYS A 207 -1.82 -19.18 6.44
CA LYS A 207 -2.17 -20.16 5.38
C LYS A 207 -0.96 -20.58 4.55
N PHE A 208 -0.06 -19.65 4.24
CA PHE A 208 1.19 -19.94 3.54
C PHE A 208 2.05 -20.92 4.37
N ALA A 209 2.23 -20.65 5.67
CA ALA A 209 2.97 -21.51 6.58
C ALA A 209 2.36 -22.91 6.71
N MET A 210 1.02 -23.01 6.71
CA MET A 210 0.32 -24.30 6.67
C MET A 210 0.66 -25.10 5.41
N ARG A 211 0.70 -24.45 4.25
CA ARG A 211 1.05 -25.09 2.96
C ARG A 211 2.51 -25.52 2.91
N THR A 212 3.43 -24.77 3.52
CA THR A 212 4.86 -25.11 3.60
C THR A 212 5.20 -26.03 4.78
N ALA A 213 4.20 -26.55 5.50
CA ALA A 213 4.36 -27.38 6.68
C ALA A 213 5.14 -26.74 7.84
N ASP A 214 5.22 -25.41 7.91
CA ASP A 214 5.71 -24.69 9.08
C ASP A 214 4.56 -24.45 10.06
N TYR A 215 4.16 -25.53 10.73
CA TYR A 215 3.04 -25.53 11.65
C TYR A 215 3.30 -24.70 12.91
N THR A 216 4.58 -24.46 13.26
CA THR A 216 4.95 -23.65 14.43
C THR A 216 4.63 -22.18 14.19
N THR A 217 5.07 -21.64 13.05
CA THR A 217 4.76 -20.28 12.63
C THR A 217 3.26 -20.11 12.38
N ALA A 218 2.62 -21.08 11.74
CA ALA A 218 1.18 -21.05 11.51
C ALA A 218 0.37 -20.98 12.82
N ASN A 219 0.80 -21.71 13.86
CA ASN A 219 0.11 -21.72 15.15
C ASN A 219 0.23 -20.38 15.88
N ARG A 220 1.42 -19.77 15.84
CA ARG A 220 1.66 -18.44 16.41
C ARG A 220 0.76 -17.40 15.74
N LEU A 221 0.79 -17.33 14.40
CA LEU A 221 -0.01 -16.37 13.64
C LEU A 221 -1.52 -16.58 13.83
N ALA A 222 -1.98 -17.83 13.88
CA ALA A 222 -3.39 -18.14 14.13
C ALA A 222 -3.85 -17.72 15.54
N ALA A 223 -2.97 -17.83 16.55
CA ALA A 223 -3.27 -17.35 17.90
C ALA A 223 -3.38 -15.82 17.95
N GLU A 224 -2.47 -15.10 17.29
CA GLU A 224 -2.52 -13.64 17.13
C GLU A 224 -3.80 -13.20 16.41
N LEU A 225 -4.16 -13.85 15.29
CA LEU A 225 -5.40 -13.55 14.55
C LEU A 225 -6.67 -13.67 15.40
N CYS A 226 -6.70 -14.61 16.34
CA CYS A 226 -7.85 -14.76 17.23
C CYS A 226 -8.00 -13.56 18.19
N GLN A 227 -6.93 -12.80 18.44
CA GLN A 227 -6.93 -11.61 19.29
C GLN A 227 -7.29 -10.35 18.49
N ASP A 228 -6.91 -10.28 17.21
CA ASP A 228 -7.16 -9.15 16.31
C ASP A 228 -8.65 -8.82 16.10
N GLY A 229 -9.54 -9.81 16.23
CA GLY A 229 -10.99 -9.63 16.05
C GLY A 229 -11.44 -9.54 14.59
N VAL A 230 -10.54 -9.66 13.62
CA VAL A 230 -10.82 -9.69 12.17
C VAL A 230 -10.98 -11.14 11.71
N GLU A 231 -12.06 -11.45 10.96
CA GLU A 231 -12.33 -12.79 10.39
C GLU A 231 -12.21 -13.93 11.43
N VAL A 232 -12.71 -13.68 12.64
CA VAL A 232 -12.52 -14.53 13.83
C VAL A 232 -12.89 -16.00 13.61
N GLU A 233 -13.94 -16.27 12.84
CA GLU A 233 -14.36 -17.65 12.57
C GLU A 233 -13.36 -18.40 11.68
N GLU A 234 -12.77 -17.71 10.72
CA GLU A 234 -11.71 -18.27 9.88
C GLU A 234 -10.41 -18.45 10.68
N ALA A 235 -10.06 -17.48 11.54
CA ALA A 235 -8.92 -17.59 12.44
C ALA A 235 -9.05 -18.80 13.39
N LYS A 236 -10.24 -19.02 13.97
CA LYS A 236 -10.52 -20.18 14.82
C LYS A 236 -10.46 -21.49 14.05
N ALA A 237 -10.99 -21.52 12.82
CA ALA A 237 -10.94 -22.70 11.96
C ALA A 237 -9.48 -23.08 11.65
N LEU A 238 -8.67 -22.09 11.26
CA LEU A 238 -7.24 -22.26 11.01
C LEU A 238 -6.51 -22.75 12.26
N ALA A 239 -6.75 -22.14 13.42
CA ALA A 239 -6.12 -22.56 14.68
C ALA A 239 -6.45 -24.02 15.06
N ARG A 240 -7.68 -24.48 14.79
CA ARG A 240 -8.06 -25.89 15.00
C ARG A 240 -7.32 -26.81 14.04
N GLU A 241 -7.22 -26.44 12.77
CA GLU A 241 -6.53 -27.23 11.76
C GLU A 241 -5.03 -27.35 12.08
N VAL A 242 -4.38 -26.23 12.42
CA VAL A 242 -2.95 -26.21 12.78
C VAL A 242 -2.67 -27.12 13.97
N ARG A 243 -3.49 -27.05 15.04
CA ARG A 243 -3.33 -27.92 16.21
C ARG A 243 -3.44 -29.40 15.86
N SER A 244 -4.43 -29.76 15.03
CA SER A 244 -4.59 -31.14 14.56
C SER A 244 -3.36 -31.65 13.79
N ARG A 245 -2.73 -30.80 12.96
CA ARG A 245 -1.49 -31.12 12.23
C ARG A 245 -0.27 -31.22 13.15
N LEU A 246 -0.18 -30.38 14.19
CA LEU A 246 0.90 -30.43 15.18
C LEU A 246 0.84 -31.71 16.05
N GLU A 247 -0.36 -32.12 16.45
CA GLU A 247 -0.58 -33.39 17.16
C GLU A 247 -0.22 -34.59 16.28
N ALA A 248 -0.65 -34.57 15.00
CA ALA A 248 -0.34 -35.63 14.04
C ALA A 248 1.16 -35.74 13.70
N SER A 249 1.92 -34.64 13.80
CA SER A 249 3.37 -34.62 13.56
C SER A 249 4.20 -34.97 14.81
N GLY A 250 3.57 -35.21 15.96
CA GLY A 250 4.24 -35.56 17.22
C GLY A 250 5.01 -34.41 17.87
N MET A 251 4.78 -33.16 17.42
CA MET A 251 5.44 -31.97 17.95
C MET A 251 4.73 -31.36 19.17
N LEU A 252 3.46 -31.71 19.42
CA LEU A 252 2.85 -31.59 20.74
C LEU A 252 2.95 -32.95 21.45
N GLY A 253 3.70 -33.01 22.54
CA GLY A 253 3.67 -34.17 23.43
C GLY A 253 2.25 -34.40 23.97
N PRO A 254 1.88 -35.65 24.31
CA PRO A 254 0.54 -35.94 24.82
C PRO A 254 0.28 -35.10 26.06
N ALA A 255 -0.81 -34.34 26.04
CA ALA A 255 -1.33 -33.67 27.23
C ALA A 255 -1.75 -34.77 28.22
N GLY A 256 -0.86 -35.09 29.16
CA GLY A 256 -1.11 -35.94 30.32
C GLY A 256 -1.67 -35.14 31.48
#